data_AF-A0A432FYP5-F1
#
_entry.id   AF-A0A432FYP5-F1
#
_cell.length_a   1.000
_cell.length_b   1.000
_cell.length_c   1.000
_cell.angle_alpha   90.00
_cell.angle_beta   90.00
_cell.angle_gamma   90.00
#
_symmetry.space_group_name_H-M   'P 1'
#
loop_
_entity.id
_entity.type
_entity.pdbx_description
1 polymer ?
#
loop_
_entity_poly.entity_id
_entity_poly.type
_entity_poly.pdbx_seq_one_letter_code
_entity_poly.pdbx_strand_id
1 'polypeptide(L)'
;MPIYKYLIPLVILFSQGVLSEPTDRYEEMTGEADDFDVVEKPWKEEQGEIPPLPGKDDWVPVRLDSLPTNQHAFIVLKSLTIGRRDQVVRYWLSIRSDGGSAMITYEGLHCGNRNFVVYAYAYPQRKPPLRPVRNPKWKPLQGWRGTAYRWELMQDVLCSGEVPRSLRQIEESAKGRYEKMNPFDNWTNDD
;
A
#
# COMPACT_ATOMS: atom_id res chain seq x y z
N MET A 1 63.62 -38.87 40.26
CA MET A 1 64.72 -38.69 39.27
C MET A 1 65.31 -40.07 38.99
N PRO A 2 65.65 -40.49 37.76
CA PRO A 2 65.99 -39.67 36.60
C PRO A 2 65.29 -40.03 35.27
N ILE A 3 65.51 -39.12 34.34
CA ILE A 3 65.17 -39.09 32.91
C ILE A 3 65.99 -40.12 32.14
N TYR A 4 65.41 -40.80 31.13
CA TYR A 4 66.14 -41.13 29.90
C TYR A 4 65.22 -41.14 28.68
N LYS A 5 65.71 -40.45 27.65
CA LYS A 5 65.11 -40.21 26.33
C LYS A 5 65.38 -41.40 25.38
N TYR A 6 64.80 -41.28 24.17
CA TYR A 6 65.10 -41.97 22.90
C TYR A 6 64.27 -43.26 22.69
N LEU A 7 63.66 -43.56 21.54
CA LEU A 7 63.82 -43.16 20.13
C LEU A 7 62.49 -43.41 19.39
N ILE A 8 62.16 -42.59 18.39
CA ILE A 8 60.98 -42.73 17.51
C ILE A 8 61.38 -43.48 16.23
N PRO A 9 60.64 -44.52 15.80
CA PRO A 9 60.63 -44.95 14.41
C PRO A 9 59.44 -44.33 13.66
N LEU A 10 59.77 -43.77 12.50
CA LEU A 10 58.92 -43.08 11.54
C LEU A 10 57.95 -44.07 10.87
N VAL A 11 56.64 -43.92 11.09
CA VAL A 11 55.61 -44.69 10.36
C VAL A 11 55.17 -43.88 9.14
N ILE A 12 55.43 -44.42 7.95
CA ILE A 12 54.95 -43.86 6.68
C ILE A 12 53.49 -44.31 6.50
N LEU A 13 52.55 -43.40 6.68
CA LEU A 13 51.14 -43.59 6.32
C LEU A 13 50.94 -43.15 4.86
N PHE A 14 50.58 -44.11 4.00
CA PHE A 14 50.02 -43.84 2.68
C PHE A 14 48.73 -43.02 2.84
N SER A 15 48.75 -41.73 2.52
CA SER A 15 47.52 -40.96 2.40
C SER A 15 46.78 -41.41 1.14
N GLN A 16 45.68 -42.12 1.31
CA GLN A 16 44.70 -42.25 0.24
C GLN A 16 44.18 -40.84 -0.05
N GLY A 17 44.55 -40.27 -1.19
CA GLY A 17 43.99 -39.01 -1.66
C GLY A 17 42.53 -39.22 -1.99
N VAL A 18 41.64 -38.73 -1.13
CA VAL A 18 40.24 -38.51 -1.49
C VAL A 18 40.23 -37.30 -2.42
N LEU A 19 39.93 -37.54 -3.70
CA LEU A 19 39.55 -36.46 -4.61
C LEU A 19 38.21 -35.91 -4.09
N SER A 20 38.25 -34.79 -3.39
CA SER A 20 37.04 -34.00 -3.12
C SER A 20 36.56 -33.45 -4.46
N GLU A 21 35.38 -33.85 -4.89
CA GLU A 21 34.73 -33.20 -6.03
C GLU A 21 34.52 -31.70 -5.72
N PRO A 22 34.55 -30.82 -6.73
CA PRO A 22 34.34 -29.40 -6.51
C PRO A 22 32.91 -29.19 -6.01
N THR A 23 32.77 -28.73 -4.76
CA THR A 23 31.48 -28.31 -4.23
C THR A 23 31.01 -27.11 -5.05
N ASP A 24 29.93 -27.29 -5.80
CA ASP A 24 29.27 -26.19 -6.50
C ASP A 24 28.82 -25.15 -5.45
N ARG A 25 29.19 -23.89 -5.67
CA ARG A 25 28.98 -22.72 -4.77
C ARG A 25 27.51 -22.54 -4.31
N TYR A 26 26.57 -23.27 -4.91
CA TYR A 26 25.14 -23.22 -4.61
C TYR A 26 24.74 -23.93 -3.30
N GLU A 27 25.51 -24.91 -2.81
CA GLU A 27 25.19 -25.60 -1.54
C GLU A 27 25.52 -24.78 -0.28
N GLU A 28 26.45 -23.82 -0.36
CA GLU A 28 26.81 -22.97 0.79
C GLU A 28 25.74 -21.89 1.07
N MET A 29 24.89 -21.56 0.09
CA MET A 29 23.77 -20.62 0.28
C MET A 29 22.52 -21.26 0.87
N THR A 30 22.45 -22.59 0.96
CA THR A 30 21.37 -23.31 1.65
C THR A 30 21.80 -23.70 3.05
N GLY A 31 22.35 -22.75 3.81
CA GLY A 31 22.34 -22.85 5.27
C GLY A 31 20.89 -22.94 5.73
N GLU A 32 20.63 -23.82 6.71
CA GLU A 32 19.35 -24.07 7.37
C GLU A 32 18.28 -23.02 7.06
N ALA A 33 17.21 -23.43 6.37
CA ALA A 33 16.01 -22.62 6.27
C ALA A 33 15.50 -22.39 7.70
N ASP A 34 15.92 -21.28 8.31
CA ASP A 34 15.30 -20.74 9.51
C ASP A 34 13.82 -20.65 9.20
N ASP A 35 13.05 -21.49 9.88
CA ASP A 35 11.59 -21.51 9.85
C ASP A 35 11.13 -20.20 10.46
N PHE A 36 11.12 -19.13 9.65
CA PHE A 36 10.50 -17.88 9.99
C PHE A 36 9.00 -18.14 10.05
N ASP A 37 8.53 -18.59 11.21
CA ASP A 37 7.17 -18.45 11.66
C ASP A 37 6.85 -16.95 11.69
N VAL A 38 6.59 -16.36 10.54
CA VAL A 38 5.96 -15.04 10.43
C VAL A 38 4.57 -15.25 10.97
N VAL A 39 4.42 -15.04 12.28
CA VAL A 39 3.12 -14.88 12.92
C VAL A 39 2.53 -13.61 12.32
N GLU A 40 1.86 -13.75 11.17
CA GLU A 40 1.07 -12.68 10.56
C GLU A 40 0.01 -12.29 11.59
N LYS A 41 0.28 -11.19 12.31
CA LYS A 41 -0.73 -10.63 13.19
C LYS A 41 -1.96 -10.33 12.33
N PRO A 42 -3.15 -10.81 12.73
CA PRO A 42 -4.35 -10.55 11.97
C PRO A 42 -4.52 -9.03 11.83
N TRP A 43 -4.61 -8.56 10.59
CA TRP A 43 -4.77 -7.15 10.28
C TRP A 43 -5.95 -6.58 11.07
N LYS A 44 -5.72 -5.47 11.77
CA LYS A 44 -6.74 -4.75 12.53
C LYS A 44 -6.73 -3.30 12.11
N GLU A 45 -7.87 -2.83 11.65
CA GLU A 45 -8.07 -1.44 11.27
C GLU A 45 -7.94 -0.50 12.48
N GLU A 46 -7.15 0.57 12.33
CA GLU A 46 -7.02 1.64 13.30
C GLU A 46 -7.94 2.81 12.94
N GLN A 47 -9.25 2.54 12.87
CA GLN A 47 -10.21 3.58 12.53
C GLN A 47 -10.30 4.63 13.66
N GLY A 48 -9.84 5.85 13.38
CA GLY A 48 -10.07 7.02 14.23
C GLY A 48 -11.50 7.57 14.13
N GLU A 49 -11.74 8.71 14.78
CA GLU A 49 -13.02 9.42 14.67
C GLU A 49 -13.30 9.89 13.24
N ILE A 50 -14.58 9.93 12.86
CA ILE A 50 -15.00 10.51 11.58
C ILE A 50 -14.84 12.04 11.68
N PRO A 51 -14.04 12.68 10.81
CA PRO A 51 -13.87 14.13 10.84
C PRO A 51 -15.20 14.86 10.62
N PRO A 52 -15.35 16.11 11.09
CA PRO A 52 -16.52 16.92 10.77
C PRO A 52 -16.66 17.11 9.25
N LEU A 53 -17.89 17.40 8.80
CA LEU A 53 -18.17 17.72 7.40
C LEU A 53 -17.31 18.93 6.98
N PRO A 54 -16.49 18.83 5.92
CA PRO A 54 -15.68 19.93 5.45
C PRO A 54 -16.51 21.13 4.96
N GLY A 55 -15.93 22.32 5.06
CA GLY A 55 -16.48 23.56 4.52
C GLY A 55 -16.55 23.54 2.99
N LYS A 56 -17.26 24.51 2.41
CA LYS A 56 -17.50 24.56 0.96
C LYS A 56 -16.21 24.72 0.14
N ASP A 57 -15.24 25.46 0.66
CA ASP A 57 -14.00 25.81 -0.03
C ASP A 57 -12.87 24.77 0.17
N ASP A 58 -13.14 23.72 0.95
CA ASP A 58 -12.14 22.68 1.26
C ASP A 58 -12.01 21.60 0.17
N TRP A 59 -12.93 21.61 -0.80
CA TRP A 59 -13.08 20.56 -1.79
C TRP A 59 -12.18 20.81 -3.00
N VAL A 60 -11.19 19.94 -3.17
CA VAL A 60 -10.25 19.97 -4.28
C VAL A 60 -10.77 19.07 -5.41
N PRO A 61 -10.93 19.58 -6.64
CA PRO A 61 -11.36 18.76 -7.76
C PRO A 61 -10.30 17.71 -8.11
N VAL A 62 -10.76 16.52 -8.49
CA VAL A 62 -9.91 15.44 -8.99
C VAL A 62 -10.42 15.04 -10.37
N ARG A 63 -9.52 14.99 -11.36
CA ARG A 63 -9.86 14.52 -12.70
C ARG A 63 -9.91 13.00 -12.69
N LEU A 64 -11.08 12.45 -13.01
CA LEU A 64 -11.32 11.02 -13.16
C LEU A 64 -12.09 10.79 -14.46
N ASP A 65 -11.51 10.05 -15.38
CA ASP A 65 -12.04 9.74 -16.72
C ASP A 65 -13.14 8.68 -16.68
N SER A 66 -13.20 7.88 -15.62
CA SER A 66 -14.22 6.83 -15.44
C SER A 66 -15.58 7.36 -14.96
N LEU A 67 -15.70 8.65 -14.67
CA LEU A 67 -16.98 9.28 -14.34
C LEU A 67 -17.76 9.66 -15.61
N PRO A 68 -19.11 9.65 -15.55
CA PRO A 68 -19.92 10.29 -16.58
C PRO A 68 -19.55 11.77 -16.75
N THR A 69 -19.66 12.30 -17.97
CA THR A 69 -19.26 13.68 -18.31
C THR A 69 -19.94 14.77 -17.46
N ASN A 70 -21.15 14.50 -16.97
CA ASN A 70 -21.92 15.42 -16.13
C ASN A 70 -21.70 15.21 -14.61
N GLN A 71 -20.64 14.49 -14.23
CA GLN A 71 -20.27 14.22 -12.85
C GLN A 71 -18.80 14.59 -12.58
N HIS A 72 -18.55 15.12 -11.40
CA HIS A 72 -17.23 15.62 -11.00
C HIS A 72 -16.87 15.13 -9.61
N ALA A 73 -15.63 14.66 -9.46
CA ALA A 73 -15.07 14.21 -8.20
C ALA A 73 -14.33 15.31 -7.46
N PHE A 74 -14.48 15.32 -6.13
CA PHE A 74 -13.77 16.21 -5.24
C PHE A 74 -13.33 15.45 -3.98
N ILE A 75 -12.14 15.77 -3.48
CA ILE A 75 -11.63 15.26 -2.20
C ILE A 75 -11.25 16.40 -1.27
N VAL A 76 -11.09 16.12 0.02
CA VAL A 76 -10.60 17.09 1.00
C VAL A 76 -9.23 16.67 1.50
N LEU A 77 -8.19 17.34 1.02
CA LEU A 77 -6.80 17.01 1.33
C LEU A 77 -6.43 17.26 2.80
N LYS A 78 -6.95 18.34 3.39
CA LYS A 78 -6.59 18.75 4.76
C LYS A 78 -7.02 17.78 5.87
N SER A 79 -8.02 16.93 5.59
CA SER A 79 -8.52 15.91 6.53
C SER A 79 -8.15 14.49 6.10
N LEU A 80 -7.39 14.35 5.02
CA LEU A 80 -6.92 13.06 4.54
C LEU A 80 -5.85 12.52 5.49
N THR A 81 -5.97 11.26 5.88
CA THR A 81 -5.01 10.59 6.76
C THR A 81 -4.59 9.25 6.19
N ILE A 82 -3.38 8.82 6.55
CA ILE A 82 -2.83 7.51 6.19
C ILE A 82 -2.50 6.80 7.50
N GLY A 83 -3.15 5.67 7.76
CA GLY A 83 -2.85 4.88 8.94
C GLY A 83 -1.51 4.19 8.79
N ARG A 84 -0.59 4.42 9.73
CA ARG A 84 0.79 3.91 9.63
C ARG A 84 0.84 2.39 9.73
N ARG A 85 -0.03 1.79 10.55
CA ARG A 85 -0.05 0.33 10.79
C ARG A 85 -0.99 -0.41 9.84
N ASP A 86 -2.16 0.15 9.56
CA ASP A 86 -3.17 -0.49 8.74
C ASP A 86 -3.09 -0.15 7.25
N GLN A 87 -2.23 0.81 6.87
CA GLN A 87 -2.03 1.29 5.49
C GLN A 87 -3.32 1.77 4.81
N VAL A 88 -4.32 2.19 5.60
CA VAL A 88 -5.59 2.70 5.08
C VAL A 88 -5.50 4.20 4.83
N VAL A 89 -5.82 4.61 3.60
CA VAL A 89 -6.02 6.01 3.22
C VAL A 89 -7.46 6.39 3.55
N ARG A 90 -7.65 7.36 4.44
CA ARG A 90 -8.97 7.83 4.87
C ARG A 90 -9.22 9.24 4.37
N TYR A 91 -10.34 9.45 3.70
CA TYR A 91 -10.60 10.70 2.98
C TYR A 91 -12.09 10.98 2.86
N TRP A 92 -12.42 12.26 2.68
CA TRP A 92 -13.72 12.68 2.19
C TRP A 92 -13.74 12.64 0.67
N LEU A 93 -14.83 12.12 0.11
CA LEU A 93 -15.13 12.09 -1.31
C LEU A 93 -16.48 12.73 -1.57
N SER A 94 -16.56 13.56 -2.61
CA SER A 94 -17.82 14.06 -3.14
C SER A 94 -17.89 13.80 -4.65
N ILE A 95 -18.97 13.17 -5.10
CA ILE A 95 -19.35 13.11 -6.50
C ILE A 95 -20.53 14.05 -6.70
N ARG A 96 -20.36 15.08 -7.52
CA ARG A 96 -21.38 16.11 -7.77
C ARG A 96 -21.80 16.05 -9.23
N SER A 97 -23.10 16.18 -9.50
CA SER A 97 -23.61 16.33 -10.86
C SER A 97 -23.92 17.77 -11.20
N ASP A 98 -23.89 18.10 -12.49
CA ASP A 98 -24.29 19.42 -12.99
C ASP A 98 -25.73 19.78 -12.63
N GLY A 99 -26.59 18.78 -12.46
CA GLY A 99 -27.97 18.93 -11.99
C GLY A 99 -28.11 19.24 -10.49
N GLY A 100 -27.00 19.46 -9.77
CA GLY A 100 -27.01 19.87 -8.37
C GLY A 100 -27.15 18.74 -7.34
N SER A 101 -27.16 17.48 -7.78
CA SER A 101 -27.10 16.33 -6.86
C SER A 101 -25.67 16.09 -6.40
N ALA A 102 -25.47 15.75 -5.13
CA ALA A 102 -24.17 15.38 -4.61
C ALA A 102 -24.26 14.15 -3.69
N MET A 103 -23.35 13.20 -3.91
CA MET A 103 -23.03 12.16 -2.93
C MET A 103 -21.80 12.61 -2.18
N ILE A 104 -21.83 12.55 -0.84
CA ILE A 104 -20.68 12.87 0.01
C ILE A 104 -20.46 11.72 0.98
N THR A 105 -19.25 11.16 0.98
CA THR A 105 -18.86 10.00 1.78
C THR A 105 -17.52 10.23 2.46
N TYR A 106 -17.38 9.71 3.68
CA TYR A 106 -16.08 9.51 4.32
C TYR A 106 -15.70 8.04 4.16
N GLU A 107 -14.57 7.79 3.50
CA GLU A 107 -14.18 6.48 3.02
C GLU A 107 -12.79 6.09 3.51
N GLY A 108 -12.55 4.79 3.57
CA GLY A 108 -11.24 4.18 3.74
C GLY A 108 -10.91 3.37 2.50
N LEU A 109 -9.66 3.44 2.06
CA LEU A 109 -9.14 2.65 0.95
C LEU A 109 -7.84 1.97 1.38
N HIS A 110 -7.74 0.67 1.08
CA HIS A 110 -6.55 -0.12 1.35
C HIS A 110 -5.90 -0.53 0.02
N CYS A 111 -4.72 0.02 -0.26
CA CYS A 111 -4.03 -0.14 -1.55
C CYS A 111 -3.69 -1.61 -1.84
N GLY A 112 -3.07 -2.34 -0.89
CA GLY A 112 -2.68 -3.75 -1.07
C GLY A 112 -3.87 -4.68 -1.31
N ASN A 113 -4.87 -4.64 -0.41
CA ASN A 113 -6.09 -5.45 -0.54
C ASN A 113 -7.04 -5.00 -1.66
N ARG A 114 -6.80 -3.83 -2.29
CA ARG A 114 -7.66 -3.24 -3.34
C ARG A 114 -9.13 -3.16 -2.95
N ASN A 115 -9.36 -2.82 -1.69
CA ASN A 115 -10.69 -2.70 -1.10
C ASN A 115 -10.96 -1.27 -0.64
N PHE A 116 -12.24 -0.92 -0.54
CA PHE A 116 -12.69 0.31 0.08
C PHE A 116 -13.82 0.05 1.08
N VAL A 117 -14.03 0.98 1.98
CA VAL A 117 -15.11 0.98 2.97
C VAL A 117 -15.70 2.38 3.07
N VAL A 118 -17.01 2.48 3.27
CA VAL A 118 -17.69 3.75 3.55
C VAL A 118 -18.01 3.80 5.04
N TYR A 119 -17.42 4.75 5.76
CA TYR A 119 -17.64 4.94 7.19
C TYR A 119 -18.82 5.85 7.48
N ALA A 120 -19.09 6.84 6.62
CA ALA A 120 -20.19 7.77 6.81
C ALA A 120 -20.68 8.37 5.49
N TYR A 121 -21.94 8.78 5.51
CA TYR A 121 -22.54 9.66 4.50
C TYR A 121 -22.76 11.05 5.09
N ALA A 122 -22.61 12.09 4.27
CA ALA A 122 -22.95 13.45 4.66
C ALA A 122 -24.10 14.02 3.84
N TYR A 123 -24.94 14.78 4.52
CA TYR A 123 -26.12 15.46 3.99
C TYR A 123 -26.10 16.89 4.55
N PRO A 124 -25.50 17.87 3.84
CA PRO A 124 -25.28 19.22 4.36
C PRO A 124 -26.54 19.94 4.88
N GLN A 125 -27.71 19.57 4.37
CA GLN A 125 -29.00 20.17 4.75
C GLN A 125 -29.67 19.51 5.97
N ARG A 126 -29.13 18.40 6.49
CA ARG A 126 -29.72 17.67 7.62
C ARG A 126 -29.09 18.08 8.96
N LYS A 127 -29.81 17.81 10.04
CA LYS A 127 -29.35 17.95 11.42
C LYS A 127 -29.55 16.61 12.16
N PRO A 128 -28.48 15.89 12.54
CA PRO A 128 -27.07 16.15 12.22
C PRO A 128 -26.76 15.94 10.71
N PRO A 129 -25.71 16.60 10.18
CA PRO A 129 -25.36 16.49 8.75
C PRO A 129 -24.65 15.18 8.42
N LEU A 130 -24.11 14.48 9.42
CA LEU A 130 -23.40 13.22 9.25
C LEU A 130 -24.27 12.04 9.66
N ARG A 131 -24.19 10.98 8.86
CA ARG A 131 -24.81 9.68 9.15
C ARG A 131 -23.72 8.59 9.11
N PRO A 132 -23.15 8.22 10.27
CA PRO A 132 -22.22 7.10 10.35
C PRO A 132 -22.86 5.79 9.88
N VAL A 133 -22.07 4.93 9.23
CA VAL A 133 -22.46 3.57 8.86
C VAL A 133 -22.27 2.69 10.08
N ARG A 134 -23.36 2.08 10.56
CA ARG A 134 -23.37 1.28 11.80
C ARG A 134 -22.43 0.06 11.74
N ASN A 135 -22.26 -0.53 10.56
CA ASN A 135 -21.41 -1.69 10.34
C ASN A 135 -20.70 -1.54 8.99
N PRO A 136 -19.63 -0.74 8.90
CA PRO A 136 -18.89 -0.51 7.67
C PRO A 136 -18.37 -1.84 7.13
N LYS A 137 -18.56 -2.08 5.82
CA LYS A 137 -18.12 -3.30 5.15
C LYS A 137 -17.12 -2.95 4.06
N TRP A 138 -15.97 -3.61 4.12
CA TRP A 138 -14.98 -3.60 3.05
C TRP A 138 -15.55 -4.26 1.81
N LYS A 139 -15.29 -3.65 0.65
CA LYS A 139 -15.76 -4.09 -0.66
C LYS A 139 -14.59 -4.05 -1.65
N PRO A 140 -14.51 -5.00 -2.58
CA PRO A 140 -13.53 -4.96 -3.64
C PRO A 140 -13.74 -3.77 -4.57
N LEU A 141 -12.62 -3.21 -5.05
CA LEU A 141 -12.64 -2.17 -6.08
C LEU A 141 -12.78 -2.76 -7.49
N GLN A 142 -12.33 -4.00 -7.72
CA GLN A 142 -12.47 -4.70 -9.00
C GLN A 142 -13.84 -5.38 -9.14
N GLY A 143 -14.36 -5.42 -10.37
CA GLY A 143 -15.54 -6.24 -10.74
C GLY A 143 -16.91 -5.60 -10.55
N TRP A 144 -17.01 -4.33 -10.08
CA TRP A 144 -18.29 -3.66 -9.87
C TRP A 144 -18.47 -2.41 -10.76
N ARG A 145 -19.58 -2.32 -11.50
CA ARG A 145 -19.87 -1.19 -12.42
C ARG A 145 -19.89 0.18 -11.74
N GLY A 146 -20.11 0.23 -10.41
CA GLY A 146 -20.13 1.46 -9.61
C GLY A 146 -18.82 1.83 -8.90
N THR A 147 -17.74 1.07 -9.08
CA THR A 147 -16.44 1.33 -8.42
C THR A 147 -15.37 1.86 -9.36
N ALA A 148 -15.67 2.05 -10.65
CA ALA A 148 -14.68 2.47 -11.64
C ALA A 148 -13.93 3.75 -11.21
N TYR A 149 -14.64 4.78 -10.74
CA TYR A 149 -14.01 6.00 -10.22
C TYR A 149 -13.20 5.80 -8.94
N ARG A 150 -13.56 4.83 -8.08
CA ARG A 150 -12.75 4.52 -6.91
C ARG A 150 -11.50 3.75 -7.30
N TRP A 151 -11.59 2.87 -8.30
CA TRP A 151 -10.45 2.17 -8.87
C TRP A 151 -9.47 3.15 -9.50
N GLU A 152 -9.96 4.10 -10.30
CA GLU A 152 -9.14 5.16 -10.89
C GLU A 152 -8.54 6.06 -9.81
N LEU A 153 -9.34 6.53 -8.84
CA LEU A 153 -8.84 7.33 -7.71
C LEU A 153 -7.73 6.59 -6.94
N MET A 154 -7.86 5.26 -6.76
CA MET A 154 -6.82 4.42 -6.17
C MET A 154 -5.53 4.49 -6.99
N GLN A 155 -5.59 4.19 -8.28
CA GLN A 155 -4.44 4.04 -9.16
C GLN A 155 -3.74 5.37 -9.45
N ASP A 156 -4.53 6.43 -9.61
CA ASP A 156 -4.05 7.69 -10.18
C ASP A 156 -3.84 8.76 -9.14
N VAL A 157 -4.39 8.61 -7.93
CA VAL A 157 -4.29 9.63 -6.87
C VAL A 157 -3.76 9.07 -5.55
N LEU A 158 -4.31 7.98 -5.05
CA LEU A 158 -4.10 7.57 -3.65
C LEU A 158 -2.93 6.60 -3.46
N CYS A 159 -2.67 5.71 -4.42
CA CYS A 159 -1.74 4.59 -4.26
C CYS A 159 -0.58 4.62 -5.26
N SER A 160 0.54 4.06 -4.84
CA SER A 160 1.68 3.70 -5.69
C SER A 160 1.81 2.18 -5.68
N GLY A 161 1.06 1.52 -6.57
CA GLY A 161 0.90 0.07 -6.51
C GLY A 161 0.13 -0.35 -5.25
N GLU A 162 0.75 -1.18 -4.42
CA GLU A 162 0.12 -1.78 -3.23
C GLU A 162 0.25 -0.92 -1.96
N VAL A 163 0.99 0.19 -2.03
CA VAL A 163 1.21 1.10 -0.89
C VAL A 163 0.55 2.46 -1.11
N PRO A 164 0.10 3.13 -0.04
CA PRO A 164 -0.32 4.53 -0.10
C PRO A 164 0.80 5.45 -0.59
N ARG A 165 0.43 6.46 -1.40
CA ARG A 165 1.31 7.60 -1.65
C ARG A 165 1.48 8.43 -0.38
N SER A 166 2.58 9.16 -0.28
CA SER A 166 2.71 10.20 0.76
C SER A 166 1.64 11.29 0.59
N LEU A 167 1.31 12.01 1.67
CA LEU A 167 0.34 13.11 1.61
C LEU A 167 0.69 14.15 0.53
N ARG A 168 1.99 14.48 0.39
CA ARG A 168 2.49 15.40 -0.64
C ARG A 168 2.20 14.87 -2.04
N GLN A 169 2.50 13.60 -2.30
CA GLN A 169 2.25 12.98 -3.59
C GLN A 169 0.75 12.89 -3.90
N ILE A 170 -0.10 12.56 -2.91
CA ILE A 170 -1.57 12.57 -3.08
C ILE A 170 -2.04 13.98 -3.48
N GLU A 171 -1.54 15.02 -2.81
CA GLU A 171 -1.85 16.41 -3.15
C GLU A 171 -1.39 16.77 -4.56
N GLU A 172 -0.17 16.39 -4.96
CA GLU A 172 0.34 16.61 -6.32
C GLU A 172 -0.52 15.89 -7.36
N SER A 173 -0.88 14.63 -7.11
CA SER A 173 -1.70 13.83 -8.02
C SER A 173 -3.11 14.39 -8.15
N ALA A 174 -3.75 14.76 -7.04
CA ALA A 174 -5.08 15.37 -7.04
C ALA A 174 -5.11 16.68 -7.85
N LYS A 175 -4.02 17.45 -7.78
CA LYS A 175 -3.86 18.72 -8.53
C LYS A 175 -3.35 18.51 -9.98
N GLY A 176 -3.17 17.27 -10.43
CA GLY A 176 -2.65 16.95 -11.77
C GLY A 176 -1.19 17.37 -11.99
N ARG A 177 -0.41 17.49 -10.92
CA ARG A 177 1.02 17.88 -10.94
C ARG A 177 1.97 16.69 -10.72
N TYR A 178 1.44 15.50 -10.49
CA TYR A 178 2.24 14.31 -10.27
C TYR A 178 2.47 13.58 -11.59
N GLU A 179 3.73 13.50 -12.01
CA GLU A 179 4.17 12.64 -13.09
C GLU A 179 4.49 11.26 -12.51
N LYS A 180 3.85 10.21 -13.03
CA LYS A 180 4.20 8.83 -12.69
C LYS A 180 5.61 8.59 -13.21
N MET A 181 6.59 8.56 -12.32
CA MET A 181 7.96 8.24 -12.67
C MET A 181 8.01 6.81 -13.20
N ASN A 182 8.25 6.65 -14.50
CA ASN A 182 8.56 5.34 -15.07
C ASN A 182 10.06 5.09 -14.81
N PRO A 183 10.43 4.04 -14.06
CA PRO A 183 11.83 3.75 -13.74
C PRO A 183 12.68 3.46 -14.98
N PHE A 184 12.06 3.30 -16.15
CA PHE A 184 12.72 3.08 -17.44
C PHE A 184 12.82 4.34 -18.31
N ASP A 185 12.27 5.48 -17.92
CA ASP A 185 12.35 6.71 -18.74
C ASP A 185 13.80 7.23 -18.90
N ASN A 186 14.69 6.80 -18.01
CA ASN A 186 16.09 7.24 -17.98
C ASN A 186 17.05 6.15 -18.49
N TRP A 187 16.52 4.99 -18.92
CA TRP A 187 17.35 3.93 -19.48
C TRP A 187 17.77 4.34 -20.89
N THR A 188 19.06 4.68 -21.02
CA THR A 188 19.73 4.79 -22.31
C THR A 188 20.50 3.50 -22.52
N ASN A 189 20.29 2.84 -23.67
CA ASN A 189 21.17 1.75 -24.06
C ASN A 189 22.53 2.38 -24.38
N ASP A 190 23.52 2.12 -23.54
CA ASP A 190 24.92 2.41 -23.84
C ASP A 190 25.40 1.39 -24.89
N ASP A 191 25.02 1.62 -26.15
CA ASP A 191 25.57 0.91 -27.34
C ASP A 191 26.88 1.56 -27.82
#